data_AF-A0A357I379-F1
#
_entry.id   AF-A0A357I379-F1
#
_cell.length_a   1.000
_cell.length_b   1.000
_cell.length_c   1.000
_cell.angle_alpha   90.00
_cell.angle_beta   90.00
_cell.angle_gamma   90.00
#
_symmetry.space_group_name_H-M   'P 1'
#
loop_
_entity.id
_entity.type
_entity.pdbx_description
1 polymer ?
#
loop_
_entity_poly.entity_id
_entity_poly.type
_entity_poly.pdbx_seq_one_letter_code
_entity_poly.pdbx_strand_id
1 'polypeptide(L)'
;AGRAQRILQAAKKHLPIETANCIDGFTAKDGIIPIEVEQQLEEGQPEALCLQERFGGINYTLETPSALEFQKRVDALKAAVLAAIQTEPQET
;
A
#
# COMPACT_ATOMS: atom_id res chain seq x y z
N ALA A 1 -9.11 -11.38 -1.41
CA ALA A 1 -8.59 -10.38 -0.43
C ALA A 1 -8.14 -9.14 -1.20
N GLY A 2 -8.25 -7.93 -0.64
CA GLY A 2 -7.81 -6.70 -1.31
C GLY A 2 -6.32 -6.72 -1.67
N ARG A 3 -5.91 -5.91 -2.67
CA ARG A 3 -4.51 -5.85 -3.15
C ARG A 3 -3.53 -5.54 -2.02
N ALA A 4 -3.89 -4.63 -1.09
CA ALA A 4 -3.10 -4.33 0.11
C ALA A 4 -2.83 -5.56 0.98
N GLN A 5 -3.87 -6.35 1.29
CA GLN A 5 -3.69 -7.59 2.06
C GLN A 5 -2.80 -8.60 1.34
N ARG A 6 -2.90 -8.75 0.01
CA ARG A 6 -2.01 -9.67 -0.72
C ARG A 6 -0.54 -9.25 -0.62
N ILE A 7 -0.27 -7.95 -0.80
CA ILE A 7 1.06 -7.36 -0.62
C ILE A 7 1.59 -7.67 0.79
N LEU A 8 0.78 -7.39 1.80
CA LEU A 8 1.14 -7.58 3.21
C LEU A 8 1.41 -9.07 3.55
N GLN A 9 0.59 -9.99 3.07
CA GLN A 9 0.80 -11.44 3.27
C GLN A 9 2.08 -11.95 2.59
N ALA A 10 2.46 -11.38 1.45
CA ALA A 10 3.72 -11.71 0.80
C ALA A 10 4.92 -11.23 1.63
N ALA A 11 4.88 -9.99 2.11
CA ALA A 11 5.94 -9.40 2.95
C ALA A 11 6.09 -10.13 4.30
N LYS A 12 4.98 -10.55 4.91
CA LYS A 12 4.94 -11.24 6.23
C LYS A 12 5.78 -12.52 6.29
N LYS A 13 6.09 -13.13 5.14
CA LYS A 13 6.95 -14.32 5.06
C LYS A 13 8.42 -14.03 5.41
N HIS A 14 8.84 -12.76 5.31
CA HIS A 14 10.23 -12.34 5.45
C HIS A 14 10.44 -11.42 6.67
N LEU A 15 9.43 -10.63 7.03
CA LEU A 15 9.48 -9.64 8.12
C LEU A 15 8.20 -9.67 8.97
N PRO A 16 8.26 -9.30 10.27
CA PRO A 16 7.07 -9.09 11.06
C PRO A 16 6.24 -7.93 10.50
N ILE A 17 4.93 -8.00 10.71
CA ILE A 17 4.00 -6.93 10.37
C ILE A 17 3.80 -6.04 11.61
N GLU A 18 3.79 -4.73 11.40
CA GLU A 18 3.47 -3.75 12.44
C GLU A 18 2.04 -3.95 12.95
N THR A 19 1.85 -3.90 14.27
CA THR A 19 0.56 -4.13 14.94
C THR A 19 0.06 -2.91 15.69
N ALA A 20 0.83 -1.82 15.73
CA ALA A 20 0.40 -0.55 16.28
C ALA A 20 -0.86 -0.05 15.56
N ASN A 21 -1.81 0.46 16.35
CA ASN A 21 -3.02 1.09 15.83
C ASN A 21 -2.77 2.53 15.34
N CYS A 22 -1.54 3.03 15.51
CA CYS A 22 -1.11 4.35 15.08
C CYS A 22 0.36 4.30 14.65
N ILE A 23 0.67 4.84 13.46
CA ILE A 23 2.02 4.95 12.90
C ILE A 23 2.19 6.40 12.44
N ASP A 24 3.22 7.08 12.95
CA ASP A 24 3.53 8.48 12.62
C ASP A 24 2.34 9.45 12.73
N GLY A 25 1.42 9.17 13.66
CA GLY A 25 0.21 9.98 13.90
C GLY A 25 -1.00 9.60 13.05
N PHE A 26 -0.86 8.63 12.14
CA PHE A 26 -1.95 8.13 11.30
C PHE A 26 -2.57 6.86 11.87
N THR A 27 -3.88 6.70 11.68
CA THR A 27 -4.58 5.47 12.03
C THR A 27 -3.99 4.30 11.24
N ALA A 28 -3.65 3.22 11.93
CA ALA A 28 -3.11 2.03 11.30
C ALA A 28 -3.85 0.78 11.77
N LYS A 29 -3.89 -0.24 10.92
CA LYS A 29 -4.40 -1.56 11.29
C LYS A 29 -3.63 -2.64 10.55
N ASP A 30 -3.07 -3.59 11.30
CA ASP A 30 -2.35 -4.74 10.75
C ASP A 30 -1.29 -4.33 9.70
N GLY A 31 -0.53 -3.26 10.00
CA GLY A 31 0.52 -2.73 9.13
C GLY A 31 0.03 -1.94 7.92
N ILE A 32 -1.25 -1.57 7.87
CA ILE A 32 -1.84 -0.76 6.79
C ILE A 32 -2.30 0.58 7.36
N ILE A 33 -1.82 1.67 6.78
CA ILE A 33 -2.38 3.01 6.94
C ILE A 33 -3.38 3.19 5.76
N PRO A 34 -4.69 3.30 6.02
CA PRO A 34 -5.68 3.49 4.97
C PRO A 34 -5.62 4.93 4.43
N ILE A 35 -6.13 5.11 3.21
CA ILE A 35 -6.40 6.46 2.69
C ILE A 35 -7.57 7.03 3.48
N GLU A 36 -7.34 8.09 4.25
CA GLU A 36 -8.39 8.73 5.06
C GLU A 36 -9.21 9.77 4.29
N VAL A 37 -8.80 10.12 3.06
CA VAL A 37 -9.39 11.23 2.32
C VAL A 37 -10.28 10.72 1.19
N GLU A 38 -11.59 10.93 1.33
CA GLU A 38 -12.51 10.98 0.20
C GLU A 38 -12.41 12.41 -0.38
N GLN A 39 -11.55 12.60 -1.36
CA GLN A 39 -11.35 13.94 -1.95
C GLN A 39 -12.56 14.28 -2.81
N GLN A 40 -13.39 15.22 -2.32
CA GLN A 40 -14.47 15.77 -3.11
C GLN A 40 -13.88 16.71 -4.17
N LEU A 41 -14.19 16.42 -5.44
CA LEU A 41 -13.81 17.28 -6.56
C LEU A 41 -14.65 18.57 -6.51
N GLU A 42 -14.01 19.68 -6.16
CA GLU A 42 -14.65 20.99 -6.21
C GLU A 42 -14.58 21.59 -7.62
N GLU A 43 -15.63 22.30 -8.01
CA GLU A 43 -15.68 23.03 -9.27
C GLU A 43 -14.62 24.14 -9.29
N GLY A 44 -13.84 24.23 -10.37
CA GLY A 44 -12.76 25.21 -10.52
C GLY A 44 -11.35 24.71 -10.19
N GLN A 45 -11.19 23.44 -9.79
CA GLN A 45 -9.86 22.84 -9.63
C GLN A 45 -9.11 22.70 -10.96
N PRO A 46 -7.76 22.77 -10.95
CA PRO A 46 -6.94 22.46 -12.12
C PRO A 46 -7.25 21.08 -12.71
N GLU A 47 -7.31 20.99 -14.04
CA GLU A 47 -7.58 19.74 -14.77
C GLU A 47 -6.68 18.58 -14.35
N ALA A 48 -5.39 18.86 -14.07
CA ALA A 48 -4.43 17.84 -13.63
C ALA A 48 -4.85 17.15 -12.32
N LEU A 49 -5.38 17.90 -11.35
CA LEU A 49 -5.91 17.32 -10.11
C LEU A 49 -7.19 16.53 -10.40
N CYS A 50 -8.10 17.07 -11.21
CA CYS A 50 -9.32 16.36 -11.60
C CYS A 50 -9.01 14.99 -12.27
N LEU A 51 -8.00 14.95 -13.14
CA LEU A 51 -7.56 13.72 -13.80
C LEU A 51 -6.89 12.76 -12.82
N GLN A 52 -6.03 13.25 -11.92
CA GLN A 52 -5.43 12.42 -10.87
C GLN A 52 -6.49 11.81 -9.95
N GLU A 53 -7.48 12.58 -9.51
CA GLU A 53 -8.52 12.07 -8.60
C GLU A 53 -9.44 11.06 -9.31
N ARG A 54 -9.80 11.31 -10.58
CA ARG A 54 -10.72 10.44 -11.32
C ARG A 54 -10.07 9.19 -11.90
N PHE A 55 -8.80 9.29 -12.31
CA PHE A 55 -8.10 8.25 -13.06
C PHE A 55 -6.81 7.80 -12.40
N GLY A 56 -6.41 8.42 -11.29
CA GLY A 56 -5.32 7.95 -10.46
C GLY A 56 -5.68 6.60 -9.86
N GLY A 57 -4.86 5.60 -10.16
CA GLY A 57 -4.97 4.29 -9.52
C GLY A 57 -4.65 4.36 -8.03
N ILE A 58 -4.92 3.26 -7.33
CA ILE A 58 -4.48 3.10 -5.94
C ILE A 58 -2.95 2.97 -5.90
N ASN A 59 -2.30 3.87 -5.18
CA ASN A 59 -0.86 3.86 -4.95
C ASN A 59 -0.55 3.21 -3.58
N TYR A 60 0.59 2.54 -3.49
CA TYR A 60 1.07 1.92 -2.26
C TYR A 60 2.48 2.40 -1.95
N THR A 61 2.65 2.95 -0.75
CA THR A 61 3.98 3.15 -0.16
C THR A 61 4.33 1.90 0.65
N LEU A 62 5.49 1.30 0.37
CA LEU A 62 5.95 0.07 1.02
C LEU A 62 7.13 0.39 1.91
N GLU A 63 7.00 0.10 3.20
CA GLU A 63 8.03 0.38 4.21
C GLU A 63 8.57 -0.92 4.82
N THR A 64 9.87 -0.94 5.14
CA THR A 64 10.48 -2.04 5.92
C THR A 64 11.24 -1.49 7.11
N PRO A 65 11.20 -2.14 8.28
CA PRO A 65 11.94 -1.71 9.47
C PRO A 65 13.45 -1.71 9.20
N SER A 66 14.06 -0.53 9.20
CA SER A 66 15.46 -0.34 8.85
C SER A 66 16.44 -1.01 9.82
N ALA A 67 16.00 -1.22 11.06
CA ALA A 67 16.76 -1.89 12.12
C ALA A 67 16.94 -3.40 11.92
N LEU A 68 16.20 -4.01 10.98
CA LEU A 68 16.31 -5.44 10.68
C LEU A 68 17.31 -5.72 9.55
N GLU A 69 17.78 -6.97 9.51
CA GLU A 69 18.74 -7.48 8.55
C GLU A 69 18.44 -7.06 7.09
N PHE A 70 19.46 -6.53 6.42
CA PHE A 70 19.32 -5.91 5.11
C PHE A 70 18.72 -6.87 4.09
N GLN A 71 19.21 -8.11 4.04
CA GLN A 71 18.72 -9.08 3.06
C GLN A 71 17.24 -9.44 3.28
N LYS A 72 16.79 -9.53 4.54
CA LYS A 72 15.37 -9.79 4.84
C LYS A 72 14.47 -8.65 4.35
N ARG A 73 14.95 -7.40 4.42
CA ARG A 73 14.25 -6.23 3.89
C ARG A 73 14.16 -6.25 2.37
N VAL A 74 15.26 -6.60 1.70
CA VAL A 74 15.28 -6.78 0.23
C VAL A 74 14.27 -7.85 -0.19
N ASP A 75 14.26 -9.00 0.48
CA ASP A 75 13.37 -10.11 0.14
C ASP A 75 11.90 -9.75 0.38
N ALA A 76 11.60 -9.06 1.49
CA ALA A 76 10.26 -8.58 1.79
C ALA A 76 9.75 -7.59 0.74
N LEU A 77 10.55 -6.60 0.36
CA LEU A 77 10.18 -5.61 -0.66
C LEU A 77 9.95 -6.26 -2.02
N LYS A 78 10.83 -7.19 -2.43
CA LYS A 78 10.64 -7.95 -3.68
C LYS A 78 9.33 -8.72 -3.66
N ALA A 79 9.03 -9.44 -2.57
CA ALA A 79 7.80 -10.20 -2.43
C ALA A 79 6.56 -9.28 -2.48
N ALA A 80 6.61 -8.13 -1.81
CA ALA A 80 5.54 -7.13 -1.81
C ALA A 80 5.26 -6.56 -3.21
N VAL A 81 6.30 -6.15 -3.94
CA VAL A 81 6.18 -5.60 -5.31
C VAL A 81 5.63 -6.64 -6.27
N LEU A 82 6.14 -7.88 -6.23
CA LEU A 82 5.64 -8.95 -7.09
C LEU A 82 4.17 -9.27 -6.82
N ALA A 83 3.74 -9.25 -5.55
CA ALA A 83 2.34 -9.43 -5.18
C ALA A 83 1.44 -8.25 -5.61
N ALA A 84 1.99 -7.04 -5.71
CA ALA A 84 1.25 -5.86 -6.14
C ALA A 84 0.90 -5.89 -7.63
N ILE A 85 1.79 -6.42 -8.46
CA ILE A 85 1.65 -6.46 -9.93
C ILE A 85 0.99 -7.74 -10.45
N GLN A 86 0.75 -8.73 -9.59
CA GLN A 86 -0.02 -9.90 -9.96
C GLN A 86 -1.47 -9.50 -10.25
N THR A 87 -1.84 -9.60 -11.52
CA THR A 87 -3.23 -9.52 -11.97
C THR A 87 -3.94 -10.83 -11.62
N GLU A 88 -5.17 -10.75 -11.11
CA GLU A 88 -6.03 -11.93 -11.10
C GLU A 88 -6.41 -12.27 -12.55
N PRO A 89 -6.58 -13.55 -12.91
CA PRO A 89 -7.11 -13.91 -14.22
C PRO A 89 -8.43 -13.17 -14.43
N GLN A 90 -8.59 -12.49 -15.56
CA GLN A 90 -9.93 -12.02 -15.94
C GLN A 90 -10.78 -13.27 -16.16
N GLU A 91 -11.87 -13.41 -15.40
CA GLU A 91 -12.93 -14.36 -15.76
C GLU A 91 -13.44 -13.96 -17.15
N THR A 92 -13.24 -14.86 -18.12
CA THR A 92 -13.76 -14.78 -19.49
C THR A 92 -15.23 -15.12 -19.53
#